data_AF-A0A2G1YLC0-F1
#
_entry.id   AF-A0A2G1YLC0-F1
#
_cell.length_a   1.000
_cell.length_b   1.000
_cell.length_c   1.000
_cell.angle_alpha   90.00
_cell.angle_beta   90.00
_cell.angle_gamma   90.00
#
_symmetry.space_group_name_H-M   'P 1'
#
loop_
_entity.id
_entity.type
_entity.pdbx_description
1 polymer ?
#
loop_
_entity_poly.entity_id
_entity_poly.type
_entity_poly.pdbx_seq_one_letter_code
_entity_poly.pdbx_strand_id
1 'polypeptide(L)' 'MTDEEALSIRLILNRLRGPRPNIMAQARAMVERHVPLERRGPGWDRHWRELEAYLDPPGQWSAKDDHDPDDL' A
#
# COMPACT_ATOMS: atom_id res chain seq x y z
N MET A 1 -4.78 -6.39 33.48
CA MET A 1 -5.26 -6.10 32.12
C MET A 1 -6.71 -5.71 32.24
N THR A 2 -7.04 -4.48 31.91
CA THR A 2 -8.40 -3.95 31.99
C THR A 2 -9.19 -4.34 30.75
N ASP A 3 -10.52 -4.34 30.85
CA ASP A 3 -11.40 -4.62 29.71
C ASP A 3 -11.21 -3.60 28.57
N GLU A 4 -10.83 -2.36 28.91
CA GLU A 4 -10.53 -1.28 27.96
C GLU A 4 -9.25 -1.52 27.15
N GLU A 5 -8.20 -2.04 27.80
CA GLU A 5 -6.96 -2.46 27.15
C GLU A 5 -7.22 -3.64 26.20
N ALA A 6 -8.01 -4.62 26.64
CA ALA A 6 -8.37 -5.78 25.83
C ALA A 6 -9.20 -5.40 24.60
N LEU A 7 -10.12 -4.43 24.72
CA LEU A 7 -10.90 -3.88 23.60
C LEU A 7 -9.99 -3.13 22.61
N SER A 8 -9.08 -2.30 23.10
CA SER A 8 -8.13 -1.55 22.25
C SER A 8 -7.24 -2.48 21.43
N ILE A 9 -6.71 -3.54 22.05
CA ILE A 9 -5.90 -4.56 21.37
C ILE A 9 -6.72 -5.25 20.28
N ARG A 10 -7.97 -5.65 20.57
CA ARG A 10 -8.84 -6.30 19.58
C ARG A 10 -9.16 -5.40 18.38
N LEU A 11 -9.35 -4.10 18.60
CA LEU A 11 -9.56 -3.12 17.52
C LEU A 11 -8.32 -2.99 16.62
N ILE A 12 -7.12 -2.92 17.22
CA ILE A 12 -5.86 -2.88 16.48
C ILE A 12 -5.68 -4.17 15.68
N LEU A 13 -5.90 -5.33 16.29
CA LEU A 13 -5.79 -6.63 15.61
C LEU A 13 -6.81 -6.77 14.47
N ASN A 14 -8.05 -6.30 14.64
CA ASN A 14 -9.04 -6.29 13.56
C ASN A 14 -8.62 -5.35 12.42
N ARG A 15 -8.04 -4.18 12.72
CA ARG A 15 -7.46 -3.28 11.72
C ARG A 15 -6.31 -3.94 10.95
N LEU A 16 -5.45 -4.70 11.64
CA LEU A 16 -4.32 -5.41 11.03
C LEU A 16 -4.76 -6.67 10.25
N ARG A 17 -5.89 -7.27 10.61
CA ARG A 17 -6.51 -8.41 9.90
C ARG A 17 -7.29 -8.00 8.65
N GLY A 18 -7.64 -6.72 8.51
CA GLY A 18 -8.28 -6.22 7.30
C GLY A 18 -7.35 -6.39 6.09
N PRO A 19 -7.89 -6.59 4.87
CA PRO A 19 -7.09 -6.55 3.66
C PRO A 19 -6.31 -5.23 3.65
N ARG A 20 -4.97 -5.29 3.62
CA ARG A 20 -4.19 -4.06 3.50
C ARG A 20 -4.61 -3.40 2.18
N PRO A 21 -4.95 -2.10 2.19
CA PRO A 21 -5.30 -1.41 0.95
C PRO A 21 -4.11 -1.50 -0.01
N ASN A 22 -4.41 -1.63 -1.30
CA ASN A 22 -3.41 -1.61 -2.34
C ASN A 22 -2.58 -0.31 -2.21
N ILE A 23 -1.28 -0.44 -1.91
CA ILE A 23 -0.39 0.70 -1.67
C ILE A 23 -0.28 1.61 -2.90
N MET A 24 -0.41 1.07 -4.11
CA MET A 24 -0.41 1.87 -5.34
C MET A 24 -1.69 2.68 -5.49
N ALA A 25 -2.84 2.12 -5.11
CA ALA A 25 -4.09 2.88 -5.05
C ALA A 25 -4.03 4.02 -4.02
N GLN A 26 -3.35 3.80 -2.88
CA GLN A 26 -3.14 4.86 -1.89
C GLN A 26 -2.21 5.96 -2.43
N ALA A 27 -1.08 5.59 -3.05
CA ALA A 27 -0.16 6.52 -3.67
C ALA A 27 -0.85 7.35 -4.76
N ARG A 28 -1.66 6.70 -5.61
CA ARG A 28 -2.49 7.34 -6.63
C ARG A 28 -3.35 8.43 -6.04
N ALA A 29 -4.11 8.13 -4.98
CA ALA A 29 -4.99 9.10 -4.33
C ALA A 29 -4.22 10.32 -3.78
N MET A 30 -3.00 10.13 -3.28
CA MET A 30 -2.15 11.24 -2.84
C MET A 30 -1.67 12.10 -4.01
N VAL A 31 -1.26 11.49 -5.12
CA VAL A 31 -0.81 12.21 -6.32
C VAL A 31 -1.97 12.96 -6.96
N GLU A 32 -3.15 12.35 -7.06
CA GLU A 32 -4.34 12.96 -7.66
C GLU A 32 -4.83 14.22 -6.92
N ARG A 33 -4.52 14.35 -5.62
CA ARG A 33 -4.76 15.59 -4.85
C ARG A 33 -3.87 16.76 -5.28
N HIS A 34 -2.69 16.46 -5.82
CA HIS A 34 -1.71 17.46 -6.24
C HIS A 34 -1.70 17.67 -7.77
N VAL A 35 -2.13 16.64 -8.52
CA VAL A 35 -2.17 16.63 -9.99
C VAL A 35 -3.62 16.62 -10.47
N PRO A 36 -4.19 17.81 -10.78
CA PRO A 36 -5.54 17.92 -11.30
C PRO A 36 -5.63 17.34 -12.72
N LEU A 37 -6.85 17.06 -13.18
CA LEU A 37 -7.11 16.26 -14.39
C LEU A 37 -6.45 16.85 -15.65
N GLU A 38 -6.38 18.18 -15.75
CA GLU A 38 -5.83 18.92 -16.88
C GLU A 38 -4.31 18.72 -17.03
N ARG A 39 -3.63 18.29 -15.96
CA ARG A 39 -2.19 18.01 -15.95
C ARG A 39 -1.87 16.52 -16.14
N ARG A 40 -2.90 15.67 -16.24
CA ARG A 40 -2.71 14.23 -16.44
C ARG A 40 -2.50 13.95 -17.92
N GLY A 41 -1.29 13.52 -18.26
CA GLY A 41 -0.93 13.19 -19.63
C GLY A 41 -1.60 11.92 -20.15
N PRO A 42 -1.50 11.65 -21.46
CA PRO A 42 -1.98 10.41 -22.05
C PRO A 42 -1.33 9.20 -21.35
N GLY A 43 -2.15 8.20 -21.03
CA GLY A 43 -1.69 6.98 -20.35
C GLY A 43 -1.66 7.03 -18.82
N TRP A 44 -2.05 8.15 -18.19
CA TRP A 44 -2.09 8.29 -16.72
C TRP A 44 -2.81 7.13 -16.02
N ASP A 45 -4.05 6.84 -16.41
CA ASP A 45 -4.86 5.79 -15.79
C ASP A 45 -4.32 4.39 -16.06
N ARG A 46 -3.77 4.18 -17.27
CA ARG A 46 -3.15 2.91 -17.67
C ARG A 46 -1.93 2.62 -16.81
N HIS A 47 -1.08 3.62 -16.60
CA HIS A 47 0.13 3.52 -15.77
C HIS A 47 -0.21 3.10 -14.34
N TRP A 48 -1.16 3.79 -13.69
CA TRP A 48 -1.59 3.42 -12.34
C TRP A 48 -2.17 2.01 -12.26
N ARG A 49 -2.98 1.59 -13.24
CA ARG A 49 -3.52 0.23 -13.31
C ARG A 49 -2.44 -0.84 -13.45
N GLU A 50 -1.40 -0.58 -14.24
CA GLU A 50 -0.26 -1.50 -14.36
C GLU A 50 0.47 -1.65 -13.04
N LEU A 51 0.72 -0.54 -12.33
CA LEU A 51 1.35 -0.57 -11.00
C LEU A 51 0.49 -1.32 -9.96
N GLU A 52 -0.82 -1.11 -9.97
CA GLU A 52 -1.74 -1.82 -9.08
C GLU A 52 -1.75 -3.33 -9.35
N ALA A 53 -1.54 -3.75 -10.60
CA ALA A 53 -1.50 -5.16 -11.01
C ALA A 53 -0.21 -5.89 -10.65
N TYR A 54 0.91 -5.18 -10.46
CA TYR A 54 2.18 -5.78 -10.05
C TYR A 54 2.27 -6.10 -8.55
N LEU A 55 1.27 -5.72 -7.76
CA LEU A 55 1.24 -6.07 -6.35
C LEU A 55 0.73 -7.50 -6.15
N ASP A 56 1.63 -8.38 -5.75
CA ASP A 56 1.25 -9.71 -5.27
C ASP A 56 0.47 -9.58 -3.95
N PRO A 57 -0.66 -10.29 -3.78
CA PRO A 57 -1.35 -10.35 -2.50
C PRO A 57 -0.38 -10.84 -1.40
N PRO A 58 -0.28 -10.15 -0.25
CA PRO A 58 -1.20 -9.16 0.29
C PRO A 58 -0.78 -7.68 0.08
N GLY A 59 -0.25 -7.32 -1.08
CA GLY A 59 0.23 -5.97 -1.39
C GLY A 59 1.68 -5.75 -0.95
N GLN A 60 2.49 -6.81 -0.98
CA GLN A 60 3.89 -6.76 -0.59
C GLN A 60 4.75 -6.50 -1.83
N TRP A 61 5.65 -5.53 -1.74
CA TRP A 61 6.62 -5.31 -2.80
C TRP A 61 7.57 -6.52 -2.83
N SER A 62 7.58 -7.26 -3.92
CA SER A 62 8.48 -8.40 -4.13
C SER A 62 9.88 -7.96 -4.60
N ALA A 63 10.21 -6.67 -4.48
CA ALA A 63 11.59 -6.24 -4.60
C ALA A 63 12.36 -7.01 -3.52
N LYS A 64 13.15 -7.99 -3.94
CA LYS A 64 14.13 -8.63 -3.08
C LYS A 64 14.90 -7.49 -2.44
N ASP A 65 14.86 -7.39 -1.12
CA ASP A 65 15.86 -6.63 -0.42
C ASP A 65 17.18 -7.22 -0.90
N ASP A 66 17.93 -6.51 -1.75
CA ASP A 66 19.33 -6.80 -2.05
C ASP A 66 20.18 -6.49 -0.80
N HIS A 67 19.74 -6.96 0.37
CA HIS A 67 20.63 -7.24 1.47
C HIS A 67 21.07 -8.68 1.28
N ASP A 68 22.06 -8.87 0.42
CA ASP A 68 22.93 -10.02 0.50
C ASP A 68 23.68 -9.91 1.85
N PRO A 69 23.48 -10.81 2.82
CA PRO A 69 24.26 -10.79 4.06
C PRO A 69 25.69 -11.32 3.86
N ASP A 70 26.09 -11.74 2.64
CA ASP A 70 27.40 -12.32 2.35
C ASP A 70 28.39 -11.36 1.65
N ASP A 71 28.03 -10.08 1.43
CA ASP A 71 28.99 -9.04 1.03
C ASP A 71 29.67 -8.41 2.27
N LEU A 72 30.53 -9.20 2.95
CA LEU A 72 31.83 -8.83 3.58
C LEU A 72 32.37 -9.90 4.56
#